data_AF-A0A0R3Q1W4-F1
#
_entry.id   AF-A0A0R3Q1W4-F1
#
_cell.length_a   1.000
_cell.length_b   1.000
_cell.length_c   1.000
_cell.angle_alpha   90.00
_cell.angle_beta   90.00
_cell.angle_gamma   90.00
#
_symmetry.space_group_name_H-M   'P 1'
#
loop_
_entity.id
_entity.type
_entity.pdbx_description
1 polymer ?
#
loop_
_entity_poly.entity_id
_entity_poly.type
_entity_poly.pdbx_seq_one_letter_code
_entity_poly.pdbx_strand_id
1 'polypeptide(L)'
;MMGLLSTIRGKRDAPVIGSTNVGPIANRDKKLVIQEWPRLLEQQPHLFQIVWNASSTRSNSIKKAFGIGDDESPQENAVFMRLSETIAAFFEKIVITMQLDDDIVRSTCEQLGARHVDFIARGFNSNFWDIFLVCMAETIDETLSSYMTDEGKRAEMILAWQRVFNMVVHHMRTGYNERRKEKLKGCVKP
;
A
#
# COMPACT_ATOMS: atom_id res chain seq x y z
N MET A 1 42.16 -11.05 -8.74
CA MET A 1 40.83 -10.45 -8.97
C MET A 1 40.24 -10.14 -7.60
N MET A 2 40.40 -8.91 -7.13
CA MET A 2 39.80 -8.43 -5.87
C MET A 2 38.37 -7.95 -6.14
N GLY A 3 37.42 -8.28 -5.26
CA GLY A 3 36.03 -7.82 -5.34
C GLY A 3 35.43 -7.72 -3.93
N LEU A 4 35.77 -6.61 -3.26
CA LEU A 4 35.16 -5.98 -2.09
C LEU A 4 33.91 -6.64 -1.48
N LEU A 5 34.12 -7.56 -0.53
CA LEU A 5 33.21 -7.79 0.59
C LEU A 5 33.85 -7.18 1.82
N SER A 6 33.63 -5.88 2.03
CA SER A 6 33.96 -5.24 3.30
C SER A 6 32.87 -4.26 3.70
N THR A 7 32.41 -4.47 4.94
CA THR A 7 31.82 -3.48 5.86
C THR A 7 30.50 -2.82 5.47
N ILE A 8 29.39 -3.45 5.87
CA ILE A 8 28.28 -2.72 6.49
C ILE A 8 27.93 -3.41 7.81
N ARG A 9 28.67 -3.00 8.85
CA ARG A 9 28.34 -3.25 10.26
C ARG A 9 27.53 -2.05 10.74
N GLY A 10 26.27 -2.28 11.11
CA GLY A 10 25.46 -1.35 11.92
C GLY A 10 24.56 -0.39 11.13
N LYS A 11 23.39 -0.87 10.70
CA LYS A 11 22.18 -0.06 10.64
C LYS A 11 21.05 -0.89 11.23
N ARG A 12 20.37 -0.32 12.24
CA ARG A 12 19.20 -0.90 12.89
C ARG A 12 18.20 -1.35 11.82
N ASP A 13 17.64 -2.53 12.03
CA ASP A 13 16.61 -3.16 11.21
C ASP A 13 15.50 -2.16 10.88
N ALA A 14 15.59 -1.56 9.69
CA ALA A 14 14.43 -0.92 9.10
C ALA A 14 13.55 -2.08 8.59
N PRO A 15 12.29 -2.19 9.03
CA PRO A 15 11.43 -3.26 8.55
C PRO A 15 11.33 -3.17 7.03
N VAL A 16 11.77 -4.25 6.38
CA VAL A 16 11.67 -4.49 4.94
C VAL A 16 10.19 -4.42 4.53
N ILE A 17 9.92 -3.98 3.31
CA ILE A 17 8.58 -4.05 2.69
C ILE A 17 8.03 -5.47 2.88
N GLY A 18 6.86 -5.61 3.50
CA GLY A 18 6.27 -6.91 3.85
C GLY A 18 6.59 -7.44 5.26
N SER A 19 7.27 -6.68 6.12
CA SER A 19 7.42 -7.02 7.54
C SER A 19 6.06 -7.10 8.25
N THR A 20 5.82 -8.19 8.97
CA THR A 20 4.59 -8.42 9.75
C THR A 20 4.55 -7.61 11.05
N ASN A 21 5.68 -7.10 11.52
CA ASN A 21 5.79 -6.23 12.69
C ASN A 21 5.69 -4.78 12.25
N VAL A 22 4.48 -4.23 12.30
CA VAL A 22 4.25 -2.80 12.07
C VAL A 22 3.86 -2.17 13.41
N GLY A 23 4.86 -1.63 14.11
CA GLY A 23 4.64 -0.85 15.33
C GLY A 23 4.07 0.54 15.02
N PRO A 24 3.72 1.32 16.06
CA PRO A 24 3.24 2.69 15.88
C PRO A 24 4.22 3.52 15.05
N ILE A 25 3.69 4.32 14.12
CA ILE A 25 4.52 5.22 13.31
C ILE A 25 5.01 6.37 14.19
N ALA A 26 6.30 6.67 14.15
CA ALA A 26 6.83 7.78 14.92
C ALA A 26 6.18 9.10 14.49
N ASN A 27 5.86 9.99 15.45
CA ASN A 27 5.25 11.29 15.17
C ASN A 27 6.05 12.15 14.18
N ARG A 28 7.38 11.98 14.12
CA ARG A 28 8.24 12.59 13.11
C ARG A 28 7.85 12.15 11.70
N ASP A 29 7.73 10.84 11.48
CA ASP A 29 7.43 10.28 10.16
C ASP A 29 6.02 10.65 9.71
N LYS A 30 5.05 10.64 10.64
CA LYS A 30 3.68 11.09 10.36
C LYS A 30 3.69 12.53 9.83
N LYS A 31 4.39 13.44 10.53
CA LYS A 31 4.53 14.84 10.10
C LYS A 31 5.19 14.97 8.73
N LEU A 32 6.25 14.20 8.46
CA LEU A 32 6.92 14.21 7.15
C LEU A 32 5.96 13.84 6.03
N VAL A 33 5.24 12.72 6.18
CA VAL A 33 4.29 12.25 5.16
C VAL A 33 3.16 13.26 4.97
N ILE A 34 2.56 13.76 6.05
CA ILE A 34 1.44 14.72 5.99
C ILE A 34 1.87 16.01 5.30
N GLN A 35 3.06 16.52 5.61
CA GLN A 35 3.57 17.77 5.04
C GLN A 35 4.00 17.62 3.57
N GLU A 36 4.58 16.47 3.20
CA GLU A 36 5.04 16.23 1.82
C GLU A 36 3.89 15.77 0.90
N TRP A 37 2.78 15.27 1.45
CA TRP A 37 1.64 14.74 0.68
C TRP A 37 1.19 15.66 -0.47
N PRO A 38 0.95 16.98 -0.28
CA PRO A 38 0.50 17.85 -1.37
C PRO A 38 1.55 17.97 -2.49
N ARG A 39 2.83 18.11 -2.12
CA ARG A 39 3.92 18.26 -3.08
C ARG A 39 4.16 16.98 -3.87
N LEU A 40 4.08 15.82 -3.22
CA LEU A 40 4.15 14.53 -3.90
C LEU A 40 3.08 14.41 -5.00
N LEU A 41 1.84 14.78 -4.69
CA LEU A 41 0.73 14.72 -5.66
C LEU A 41 0.77 15.83 -6.71
N GLU A 42 1.36 16.99 -6.40
CA GLU A 42 1.63 18.01 -7.42
C GLU A 42 2.63 17.50 -8.47
N GLN A 43 3.65 16.76 -8.04
CA GLN A 43 4.66 16.17 -8.93
C GLN A 43 4.13 14.94 -9.68
N GLN A 44 3.21 14.18 -9.07
CA GLN A 44 2.59 13.02 -9.70
C GLN A 44 1.08 12.96 -9.38
N PRO A 45 0.24 13.70 -10.13
CA PRO A 45 -1.21 13.74 -9.91
C PRO A 45 -1.91 12.39 -10.12
N HIS A 46 -1.32 11.53 -10.96
CA HIS A 46 -1.87 10.22 -11.31
C HIS A 46 -1.22 9.07 -10.54
N LEU A 47 -0.59 9.35 -9.38
CA LEU A 47 0.18 8.38 -8.61
C LEU A 47 -0.57 7.06 -8.37
N PHE A 48 -1.80 7.14 -7.86
CA PHE A 48 -2.59 5.95 -7.58
C PHE A 48 -3.05 5.21 -8.83
N GLN A 49 -3.25 5.93 -9.94
CA GLN A 49 -3.58 5.34 -11.23
C GLN A 49 -2.39 4.53 -11.76
N ILE A 50 -1.18 5.08 -11.67
CA ILE A 50 0.08 4.41 -12.06
C ILE A 50 0.30 3.16 -11.21
N VAL A 51 0.20 3.27 -9.88
CA VAL A 51 0.37 2.13 -8.97
C VAL A 51 -0.67 1.05 -9.22
N TRP A 52 -1.93 1.43 -9.39
CA TRP A 52 -3.02 0.48 -9.62
C TRP A 52 -2.83 -0.27 -10.94
N ASN A 53 -2.48 0.46 -11.99
CA ASN A 53 -2.16 -0.11 -13.28
C ASN A 53 -0.97 -1.08 -13.19
N ALA A 54 0.15 -0.63 -12.61
CA ALA A 54 1.36 -1.44 -12.45
C ALA A 54 1.10 -2.74 -11.66
N SER A 55 0.24 -2.67 -10.64
CA SER A 55 -0.18 -3.84 -9.86
C SER A 55 -0.87 -4.89 -10.74
N SER A 56 -1.77 -4.43 -11.62
CA SER A 56 -2.49 -5.30 -12.56
C SER A 56 -1.58 -5.92 -13.62
N THR A 57 -0.56 -5.19 -14.08
CA THR A 57 0.45 -5.70 -15.01
C THR A 57 1.34 -6.77 -14.36
N ARG A 58 1.63 -6.65 -13.06
CA ARG A 58 2.42 -7.65 -12.31
C ARG A 58 1.65 -8.92 -11.96
N SER A 59 0.32 -8.90 -12.02
CA SER A 59 -0.49 -10.04 -11.66
C SER A 59 -1.76 -10.14 -12.47
N ASN A 60 -1.78 -11.12 -13.38
CA ASN A 60 -3.00 -11.48 -14.12
C ASN A 60 -4.16 -11.86 -13.18
N SER A 61 -3.87 -12.36 -11.97
CA SER A 61 -4.91 -12.69 -10.99
C SER A 61 -5.64 -11.45 -10.47
N ILE A 62 -4.97 -10.29 -10.41
CA ILE A 62 -5.62 -9.03 -10.04
C ILE A 62 -6.64 -8.66 -11.11
N LYS A 63 -6.27 -8.62 -12.39
CA LYS A 63 -7.23 -8.26 -13.46
C LYS A 63 -8.38 -9.26 -13.56
N LYS A 64 -8.11 -10.56 -13.40
CA LYS A 64 -9.15 -11.61 -13.36
C LYS A 64 -10.17 -11.42 -12.25
N ALA A 65 -9.76 -10.91 -11.08
CA ALA A 65 -10.69 -10.63 -10.00
C ALA A 65 -11.72 -9.52 -10.32
N PHE A 66 -11.41 -8.71 -11.32
CA PHE A 66 -12.29 -7.69 -11.87
C PHE A 66 -13.02 -8.14 -13.14
N GLY A 67 -12.90 -9.41 -13.53
CA GLY A 67 -13.56 -9.97 -14.71
C GLY A 67 -12.90 -9.58 -16.02
N ILE A 68 -11.64 -9.12 -15.98
CA ILE A 68 -10.87 -8.73 -17.17
C ILE A 68 -10.16 -9.97 -17.72
N GLY A 69 -10.37 -10.24 -19.00
CA GLY A 69 -9.82 -11.35 -19.75
C GLY A 69 -8.29 -11.30 -19.89
N ASP A 70 -7.71 -12.42 -20.33
CA ASP A 70 -6.26 -12.55 -20.46
C ASP A 70 -5.68 -11.63 -21.55
N ASP A 71 -6.42 -11.37 -22.63
CA ASP A 71 -6.02 -10.49 -23.73
C ASP A 71 -6.54 -9.05 -23.58
N GLU A 72 -7.36 -8.78 -22.55
CA GLU A 72 -7.88 -7.45 -22.29
C GLU A 72 -6.90 -6.61 -21.48
N SER A 73 -6.82 -5.33 -21.87
CA SER A 73 -6.01 -4.29 -21.23
C SER A 73 -6.75 -3.70 -20.02
N PRO A 74 -6.23 -3.84 -18.79
CA PRO A 74 -6.83 -3.21 -17.61
C PRO A 74 -6.97 -1.69 -17.72
N GLN A 75 -6.07 -1.05 -18.48
CA GLN A 75 -6.03 0.38 -18.72
C GLN A 75 -7.23 0.87 -19.54
N GLU A 76 -7.78 0.02 -20.39
CA GLU A 76 -8.95 0.33 -21.23
C GLU A 76 -10.27 0.10 -20.48
N ASN A 77 -10.23 -0.61 -19.35
CA ASN A 77 -11.40 -0.86 -18.53
C ASN A 77 -11.68 0.32 -17.59
N ALA A 78 -12.61 1.20 -17.97
CA ALA A 78 -12.95 2.40 -17.20
C ALA A 78 -13.51 2.13 -15.79
N VAL A 79 -14.10 0.96 -15.53
CA VAL A 79 -14.57 0.59 -14.18
C VAL A 79 -13.37 0.21 -13.30
N PHE A 80 -12.43 -0.56 -13.85
CA PHE A 80 -11.18 -0.92 -13.20
C PHE A 80 -10.34 0.31 -12.88
N MET A 81 -10.15 1.20 -13.85
CA MET A 81 -9.33 2.39 -13.66
C MET A 81 -9.94 3.39 -12.68
N ARG A 82 -11.27 3.53 -12.61
CA ARG A 82 -11.93 4.38 -11.60
C ARG A 82 -11.67 3.93 -10.15
N LEU A 83 -11.24 2.68 -9.91
CA LEU A 83 -10.87 2.26 -8.56
C LEU A 83 -9.66 3.05 -8.03
N SER A 84 -8.75 3.52 -8.89
CA SER A 84 -7.61 4.32 -8.43
C SER A 84 -8.03 5.62 -7.75
N GLU A 85 -9.15 6.23 -8.16
CA GLU A 85 -9.71 7.42 -7.52
C GLU A 85 -10.22 7.09 -6.10
N THR A 86 -10.86 5.92 -5.94
CA THR A 86 -11.31 5.44 -4.62
C THR A 86 -10.12 5.16 -3.70
N ILE A 87 -9.04 4.59 -4.24
CA ILE A 87 -7.80 4.35 -3.51
C ILE A 87 -7.17 5.69 -3.11
N ALA A 88 -7.07 6.65 -4.04
CA ALA A 88 -6.52 7.98 -3.77
C ALA A 88 -7.30 8.69 -2.65
N ALA A 89 -8.63 8.72 -2.74
CA ALA A 89 -9.49 9.32 -1.74
C ALA A 89 -9.37 8.63 -0.36
N PHE A 90 -9.18 7.31 -0.35
CA PHE A 90 -8.91 6.59 0.90
C PHE A 90 -7.59 7.03 1.54
N PHE A 91 -6.51 7.12 0.76
CA PHE A 91 -5.22 7.55 1.28
C PHE A 91 -5.21 9.03 1.69
N GLU A 92 -5.88 9.90 0.94
CA GLU A 92 -6.07 11.30 1.32
C GLU A 92 -6.82 11.41 2.65
N LYS A 93 -7.89 10.63 2.84
CA LYS A 93 -8.65 10.60 4.09
C LYS A 93 -7.77 10.20 5.28
N ILE A 94 -6.96 9.15 5.15
CA ILE A 94 -6.13 8.69 6.28
C ILE A 94 -4.96 9.64 6.56
N VAL A 95 -4.34 10.23 5.53
CA VAL A 95 -3.17 11.11 5.69
C VAL A 95 -3.60 12.50 6.13
N ILE A 96 -4.54 13.13 5.42
CA ILE A 96 -4.88 14.53 5.62
C ILE A 96 -6.01 14.69 6.64
N THR A 97 -7.12 13.96 6.48
CA THR A 97 -8.29 14.14 7.36
C THR A 97 -8.05 13.50 8.74
N MET A 98 -7.53 12.28 8.77
CA MET A 98 -7.28 11.55 10.02
C MET A 98 -5.90 11.82 10.60
N GLN A 99 -5.03 12.57 9.90
CA GLN A 99 -3.69 12.97 10.38
C GLN A 99 -2.84 11.80 10.86
N LEU A 100 -3.05 10.61 10.29
CA LEU A 100 -2.41 9.37 10.72
C LEU A 100 -2.58 9.07 12.23
N ASP A 101 -3.73 9.41 12.80
CA ASP A 101 -4.11 9.02 14.16
C ASP A 101 -4.21 7.48 14.25
N ASP A 102 -3.49 6.88 15.21
CA ASP A 102 -3.28 5.43 15.24
C ASP A 102 -4.58 4.65 15.43
N ASP A 103 -5.47 5.11 16.31
CA ASP A 103 -6.70 4.39 16.63
C ASP A 103 -7.75 4.55 15.52
N ILE A 104 -7.91 5.77 15.01
CA ILE A 104 -8.85 6.07 13.94
C ILE A 104 -8.43 5.37 12.64
N VAL A 105 -7.15 5.42 12.28
CA VAL A 105 -6.64 4.78 11.07
C VAL A 105 -6.67 3.26 11.19
N ARG A 106 -6.30 2.69 12.35
CA ARG A 106 -6.43 1.24 12.58
C ARG A 106 -7.85 0.75 12.32
N SER A 107 -8.83 1.34 13.00
CA SER A 107 -10.24 0.92 12.87
C SER A 107 -10.74 1.08 11.43
N THR A 108 -10.38 2.18 10.76
CA THR A 108 -10.77 2.46 9.38
C THR A 108 -10.18 1.42 8.41
N CYS A 109 -8.90 1.07 8.57
CA CYS A 109 -8.21 0.09 7.74
C CYS A 109 -8.74 -1.32 7.97
N GLU A 110 -8.99 -1.72 9.23
CA GLU A 110 -9.60 -3.01 9.56
C GLU A 110 -10.99 -3.16 8.95
N GLN A 111 -11.83 -2.14 9.03
CA GLN A 111 -13.15 -2.14 8.38
C GLN A 111 -13.05 -2.25 6.84
N LEU A 112 -12.09 -1.55 6.22
CA LEU A 112 -11.83 -1.71 4.78
C LEU A 112 -11.36 -3.13 4.46
N GLY A 113 -10.43 -3.68 5.23
CA GLY A 113 -9.94 -5.05 5.10
C GLY A 113 -11.05 -6.10 5.22
N ALA A 114 -11.94 -5.96 6.20
CA ALA A 114 -13.07 -6.86 6.40
C ALA A 114 -14.00 -6.90 5.18
N ARG A 115 -14.25 -5.75 4.52
CA ARG A 115 -15.05 -5.69 3.29
C ARG A 115 -14.41 -6.46 2.13
N HIS A 116 -13.09 -6.62 2.11
CA HIS A 116 -12.43 -7.38 1.03
C HIS A 116 -12.74 -8.89 1.07
N VAL A 117 -13.23 -9.41 2.20
CA VAL A 117 -13.68 -10.81 2.30
C VAL A 117 -14.84 -11.09 1.33
N ASP A 118 -15.66 -10.09 1.00
CA ASP A 118 -16.79 -10.24 0.08
C ASP A 118 -16.34 -10.47 -1.38
N PHE A 119 -15.07 -10.20 -1.69
CA PHE A 119 -14.50 -10.40 -3.03
C PHE A 119 -13.75 -11.72 -3.20
N ILE A 120 -13.68 -12.58 -2.17
CA ILE A 120 -13.01 -13.89 -2.26
C ILE A 120 -13.64 -14.75 -3.35
N ALA A 121 -14.97 -14.76 -3.46
CA ALA A 121 -15.68 -15.51 -4.48
C ALA A 121 -15.37 -15.04 -5.91
N ARG A 122 -14.88 -13.80 -6.06
CA ARG A 122 -14.40 -13.23 -7.32
C ARG A 122 -12.91 -13.46 -7.55
N GLY A 123 -12.22 -14.21 -6.69
CA GLY A 123 -10.80 -14.50 -6.81
C GLY A 123 -9.87 -13.53 -6.08
N PHE A 124 -10.39 -12.65 -5.21
CA PHE A 124 -9.54 -11.80 -4.39
C PHE A 124 -8.62 -12.63 -3.48
N ASN A 125 -7.34 -12.25 -3.43
CA ASN A 125 -6.35 -12.81 -2.52
C ASN A 125 -5.62 -11.68 -1.78
N SER A 126 -5.43 -11.80 -0.46
CA SER A 126 -4.74 -10.80 0.35
C SER A 126 -3.31 -10.50 -0.11
N ASN A 127 -2.66 -11.43 -0.81
CA ASN A 127 -1.33 -11.23 -1.40
C ASN A 127 -1.32 -10.15 -2.49
N PHE A 128 -2.49 -9.77 -3.03
CA PHE A 128 -2.59 -8.63 -3.95
C PHE A 128 -2.14 -7.32 -3.29
N TRP A 129 -2.28 -7.19 -1.96
CA TRP A 129 -1.77 -6.04 -1.24
C TRP A 129 -0.25 -5.99 -1.19
N ASP A 130 0.45 -7.14 -1.21
CA ASP A 130 1.92 -7.15 -1.28
C ASP A 130 2.38 -6.59 -2.63
N ILE A 131 1.74 -7.02 -3.72
CA ILE A 131 2.01 -6.53 -5.07
C ILE A 131 1.77 -5.02 -5.15
N PHE A 132 0.64 -4.57 -4.61
CA PHE A 132 0.30 -3.15 -4.53
C PHE A 132 1.34 -2.35 -3.73
N LEU A 133 1.81 -2.86 -2.59
CA LEU A 133 2.84 -2.20 -1.78
C LEU A 133 4.17 -2.04 -2.51
N VAL A 134 4.60 -3.06 -3.25
CA VAL A 134 5.82 -2.98 -4.04
C VAL A 134 5.68 -1.92 -5.13
N CYS A 135 4.58 -1.93 -5.89
CA CYS A 135 4.30 -0.90 -6.90
C CYS A 135 4.26 0.50 -6.28
N MET A 136 3.61 0.66 -5.12
CA MET A 136 3.55 1.93 -4.41
C MET A 136 4.94 2.42 -4.02
N ALA A 137 5.78 1.56 -3.45
CA ALA A 137 7.12 1.91 -3.02
C ALA A 137 8.00 2.37 -4.19
N GLU A 138 7.93 1.68 -5.32
CA GLU A 138 8.69 2.04 -6.52
C GLU A 138 8.21 3.36 -7.13
N THR A 139 6.89 3.56 -7.27
CA THR A 139 6.35 4.81 -7.81
C THR A 139 6.68 6.00 -6.91
N ILE A 140 6.67 5.82 -5.59
CA ILE A 140 7.07 6.85 -4.63
C ILE A 140 8.55 7.17 -4.74
N ASP A 141 9.41 6.15 -4.83
CA ASP A 141 10.85 6.35 -5.01
C ASP A 141 11.17 7.09 -6.30
N GLU A 142 10.57 6.69 -7.42
CA GLU A 142 10.69 7.37 -8.71
C GLU A 142 10.22 8.82 -8.63
N THR A 143 9.05 9.05 -8.03
CA THR A 143 8.47 10.38 -7.89
C THR A 143 9.34 11.27 -7.01
N LEU A 144 9.81 10.80 -5.85
CA LEU A 144 10.67 11.58 -4.95
C LEU A 144 12.04 11.85 -5.59
N SER A 145 12.58 10.88 -6.35
CA SER A 145 13.85 11.03 -7.05
C SER A 145 13.81 12.09 -8.16
N SER A 146 12.63 12.40 -8.72
CA SER A 146 12.51 13.39 -9.79
C SER A 146 12.69 14.84 -9.31
N TYR A 147 12.45 15.13 -8.01
CA TYR A 147 12.47 16.50 -7.50
C TYR A 147 13.22 16.68 -6.16
N MET A 148 13.59 15.60 -5.46
CA MET A 148 14.32 15.67 -4.20
C MET A 148 15.79 15.32 -4.42
N THR A 149 16.62 16.35 -4.54
CA THR A 149 18.07 16.23 -4.81
C THR A 149 18.88 15.78 -3.59
N ASP A 150 18.42 16.12 -2.37
CA ASP A 150 19.04 15.65 -1.13
C ASP A 150 18.75 14.16 -0.91
N GLU A 151 19.77 13.32 -1.07
CA GLU A 151 19.64 11.86 -0.96
C GLU A 151 19.28 11.40 0.45
N GLY A 152 19.79 12.07 1.49
CA GLY A 152 19.53 11.71 2.88
C GLY A 152 18.07 11.98 3.25
N LYS A 153 17.58 13.16 2.88
CA LYS A 153 16.17 13.54 3.03
C LYS A 153 15.26 12.65 2.20
N ARG A 154 15.64 12.33 0.96
CA ARG A 154 14.88 11.43 0.08
C ARG A 154 14.74 10.05 0.68
N ALA A 155 15.85 9.45 1.15
CA ALA A 155 15.83 8.15 1.81
C ALA A 155 14.94 8.15 3.07
N GLU A 156 15.01 9.20 3.88
CA GLU A 156 14.13 9.36 5.05
C GLU A 156 12.65 9.43 4.65
N MET A 157 12.33 10.22 3.62
CA MET A 157 10.97 10.38 3.12
C MET A 157 10.42 9.04 2.60
N ILE A 158 11.18 8.32 1.77
CA ILE A 158 10.80 6.99 1.26
C ILE A 158 10.46 6.04 2.42
N LEU A 159 11.31 5.99 3.45
CA LEU A 159 11.08 5.13 4.61
C LEU A 159 9.81 5.53 5.39
N ALA A 160 9.56 6.83 5.56
CA ALA A 160 8.36 7.32 6.23
C ALA A 160 7.09 6.90 5.47
N TRP A 161 7.07 7.04 4.15
CA TRP A 161 5.97 6.59 3.29
C TRP A 161 5.76 5.09 3.34
N GLN A 162 6.84 4.30 3.22
CA GLN A 162 6.76 2.84 3.33
C GLN A 162 6.17 2.40 4.66
N ARG A 163 6.51 3.05 5.78
CA ARG A 163 5.90 2.77 7.09
C ARG A 163 4.40 3.02 7.09
N VAL A 164 3.93 4.12 6.52
CA VAL A 164 2.49 4.43 6.39
C VAL A 164 1.77 3.37 5.58
N PHE A 165 2.29 3.01 4.40
CA PHE A 165 1.64 2.01 3.54
C PHE A 165 1.63 0.62 4.17
N ASN A 166 2.74 0.21 4.80
CA ASN A 166 2.82 -1.07 5.51
C ASN A 166 1.81 -1.12 6.67
N MET A 167 1.66 -0.03 7.43
CA MET A 167 0.67 0.06 8.51
C MET A 167 -0.76 -0.10 7.99
N VAL A 168 -1.11 0.60 6.91
CA VAL A 168 -2.44 0.48 6.27
C VAL A 168 -2.73 -0.97 5.89
N VAL A 169 -1.82 -1.61 5.15
CA VAL A 169 -2.00 -2.99 4.70
C VAL A 169 -2.00 -3.98 5.86
N HIS A 170 -1.20 -3.75 6.89
CA HIS A 170 -1.21 -4.56 8.11
C HIS A 170 -2.59 -4.56 8.76
N HIS A 171 -3.16 -3.38 9.02
CA HIS A 171 -4.50 -3.28 9.61
C HIS A 171 -5.60 -3.81 8.68
N MET A 172 -5.49 -3.61 7.37
CA MET A 172 -6.40 -4.24 6.41
C MET A 172 -6.33 -5.78 6.48
N ARG A 173 -5.13 -6.36 6.59
CA ARG A 173 -4.98 -7.82 6.78
C ARG A 173 -5.57 -8.29 8.09
N THR A 174 -5.43 -7.54 9.18
CA THR A 174 -6.04 -7.87 10.47
C THR A 174 -7.56 -7.99 10.32
N GLY A 175 -8.24 -6.94 9.85
CA GLY A 175 -9.69 -6.96 9.68
C GLY A 175 -10.19 -7.99 8.66
N TYR A 176 -9.44 -8.23 7.59
CA TYR A 176 -9.75 -9.29 6.63
C TYR A 176 -9.68 -10.68 7.27
N ASN A 177 -8.61 -10.97 8.00
CA ASN A 177 -8.40 -12.26 8.63
C ASN A 177 -9.43 -12.54 9.73
N GLU A 178 -9.79 -11.53 10.51
CA GLU A 178 -10.84 -11.62 11.52
C GLU A 178 -12.19 -11.94 10.90
N ARG A 179 -12.64 -11.12 9.93
CA ARG A 179 -13.93 -11.35 9.23
C ARG A 179 -13.96 -12.69 8.51
N ARG A 180 -12.84 -13.12 7.91
CA ARG A 180 -12.74 -14.43 7.27
C ARG A 180 -12.90 -15.57 8.28
N LYS A 181 -12.25 -15.48 9.46
CA LYS A 181 -12.41 -16.47 10.55
C LYS A 181 -13.85 -16.51 11.05
N GLU A 182 -14.51 -15.37 11.20
CA GLU A 182 -15.92 -15.30 11.60
C GLU A 182 -16.85 -16.01 10.62
N LYS A 183 -16.71 -15.77 9.31
CA LYS A 183 -17.52 -16.45 8.29
C LYS A 183 -17.30 -17.97 8.30
N LEU A 184 -16.05 -18.41 8.47
CA LEU A 184 -15.72 -19.84 8.58
C LEU A 184 -16.36 -20.48 9.82
N LYS A 185 -16.30 -19.82 10.98
CA LYS A 185 -16.96 -20.29 12.21
C LYS A 185 -18.50 -20.28 12.09
N GLY A 186 -19.06 -19.30 11.38
CA GLY A 186 -20.51 -19.19 11.14
C GLY A 186 -21.06 -20.23 10.17
N CYS A 187 -20.25 -20.74 9.24
CA CYS A 187 -20.62 -21.86 8.36
C CYS A 187 -20.55 -23.22 9.08
N VAL A 188 -19.89 -23.31 10.23
CA VAL A 188 -19.88 -24.50 11.09
C VAL A 188 -20.94 -24.32 12.17
N LYS A 189 -22.21 -24.36 11.78
CA LYS A 189 -23.31 -24.68 12.70
C LYS A 189 -23.98 -25.97 12.21
N PRO A 190 -24.20 -26.96 13.10
CA PRO A 190 -24.85 -28.23 12.77
C PRO A 190 -26.30 -28.04 12.31
#